data_AF-A0A9W6DPN0-F1
#
_entry.id   AF-A0A9W6DPN0-F1
#
_cell.length_a   1.000
_cell.length_b   1.000
_cell.length_c   1.000
_cell.angle_alpha   90.00
_cell.angle_beta   90.00
_cell.angle_gamma   90.00
#
_symmetry.space_group_name_H-M   'P 1'
#
loop_
_entity.id
_entity.type
_entity.pdbx_description
1 polymer ?
#
loop_
_entity_poly.entity_id
_entity_poly.type
_entity_poly.pdbx_seq_one_letter_code
_entity_poly.pdbx_strand_id
1 'polypeptide(L)'
;MDNKTLLDQLSELYNLPLFRCASNEHRDWELASTALKLLSITHRPFSILELSWAATLHTARHVTTVEDLAKLVDHQKLLSMIQPFIACIELSDLRKYQVQLTNQSMRESILREWKSNSSDPEGPATFDDDEQRFGSPEALILDICIRYLLLIEIGDKYMLSEEQIAISELPQDPHLFDDDEQPVEYDSHCSWEAWEEDMIRFNPAERGLGEFFVYASCYWLKYYGIVTAEALPKLANIETLCRVNSIRIRNWTQQNRRPGCAMPPRLPFDSQLYDPLSITCLYGSVDMLHVMLRDSAFDNDHYLEVTAMKAADQILQWGDMSRLKIFLLEGRLGHQLRNLDFFRLIIRRWRESSVSRLDWDDAFALIDLMTDQMIQQQWGYELLCVAASAGCAPIVQRLLSGAQHNDELRRELLREIPPKPQVAYLIHMC
;
A
#
# COMPACT_ATOMS: atom_id res chain seq x y z
N MET A 1 -12.77 -34.55 -35.15
CA MET A 1 -13.62 -34.65 -33.94
C MET A 1 -12.85 -33.94 -32.87
N ASP A 2 -13.14 -32.65 -32.70
CA ASP A 2 -12.38 -31.77 -31.83
C ASP A 2 -12.72 -32.07 -30.38
N ASN A 3 -11.73 -32.50 -29.62
CA ASN A 3 -11.82 -32.65 -28.16
C ASN A 3 -11.87 -31.25 -27.55
N LYS A 4 -13.05 -30.62 -27.58
CA LYS A 4 -13.34 -29.43 -26.76
C LYS A 4 -13.16 -29.84 -25.30
N THR A 5 -12.35 -29.10 -24.56
CA THR A 5 -12.14 -29.41 -23.14
C THR A 5 -13.44 -29.12 -22.37
N LEU A 6 -13.66 -29.82 -21.26
CA LEU A 6 -14.85 -29.64 -20.40
C LEU A 6 -15.01 -28.18 -19.94
N LEU A 7 -13.88 -27.46 -19.89
CA LEU A 7 -13.81 -26.03 -19.59
C LEU A 7 -14.35 -25.15 -20.74
N ASP A 8 -14.13 -25.52 -22.00
CA ASP A 8 -14.68 -24.79 -23.16
C ASP A 8 -16.20 -24.94 -23.24
N GLN A 9 -16.73 -26.10 -22.84
CA GLN A 9 -18.17 -26.36 -22.76
C GLN A 9 -18.83 -25.58 -21.62
N LEU A 10 -18.13 -25.43 -20.49
CA LEU A 10 -18.58 -24.59 -19.37
C LEU A 10 -18.53 -23.10 -19.73
N SER A 11 -17.47 -22.65 -20.42
CA SER A 11 -17.35 -21.27 -20.89
C SER A 11 -18.49 -20.90 -21.85
N GLU A 12 -18.84 -21.77 -22.80
CA GLU A 12 -20.02 -21.56 -23.67
C GLU A 12 -21.35 -21.52 -22.88
N LEU A 13 -21.50 -22.36 -21.85
CA LEU A 13 -22.68 -22.39 -20.99
C LEU A 13 -22.80 -21.17 -20.08
N TYR A 14 -21.69 -20.52 -19.70
CA TYR A 14 -21.68 -19.29 -18.89
C TYR A 14 -21.75 -18.02 -19.75
N ASN A 15 -21.22 -18.07 -20.97
CA ASN A 15 -21.39 -16.99 -21.95
C ASN A 15 -22.85 -16.87 -22.41
N LEU A 16 -23.59 -17.98 -22.51
CA LEU A 16 -25.01 -17.95 -22.88
C LEU A 16 -25.91 -17.08 -21.95
N PRO A 17 -25.83 -17.19 -20.60
CA PRO A 17 -26.56 -16.31 -19.69
C PRO A 17 -26.01 -14.88 -19.63
N LEU A 18 -24.69 -14.68 -19.80
CA LEU A 18 -24.09 -13.35 -19.94
C LEU A 18 -24.64 -12.59 -21.16
N PHE A 19 -24.72 -13.25 -22.32
CA PHE A 19 -25.33 -12.69 -23.54
C PHE A 19 -26.85 -12.52 -23.44
N ARG A 20 -27.55 -13.37 -22.67
CA ARG A 20 -29.00 -13.23 -22.47
C ARG A 20 -29.37 -12.08 -21.53
N CYS A 21 -28.60 -11.82 -20.47
CA CYS A 21 -28.83 -10.66 -19.59
C CYS A 21 -28.57 -9.32 -20.29
N ALA A 22 -27.69 -9.29 -21.29
CA ALA A 22 -27.26 -8.10 -22.04
C ALA A 22 -28.23 -7.62 -23.14
N SER A 23 -29.41 -8.24 -23.26
CA SER A 23 -30.32 -7.98 -24.39
C SER A 23 -31.01 -6.61 -24.36
N ASN A 24 -30.75 -5.78 -23.35
CA ASN A 24 -31.06 -4.34 -23.35
C ASN A 24 -29.86 -3.54 -22.81
N GLU A 25 -29.35 -2.61 -23.62
CA GLU A 25 -28.36 -1.57 -23.30
C GLU A 25 -26.90 -2.00 -23.01
N HIS A 26 -25.98 -1.53 -23.86
CA HIS A 26 -24.52 -1.81 -23.82
C HIS A 26 -23.86 -1.53 -22.45
N ARG A 27 -24.39 -0.55 -21.70
CA ARG A 27 -23.89 -0.17 -20.36
C ARG A 27 -24.18 -1.21 -19.29
N ASP A 28 -25.29 -1.93 -19.41
CA ASP A 28 -25.70 -2.93 -18.41
C ASP A 28 -24.81 -4.16 -18.48
N TRP A 29 -24.37 -4.51 -19.70
CA TRP A 29 -23.36 -5.54 -19.91
C TRP A 29 -22.01 -5.16 -19.33
N GLU A 30 -21.53 -3.93 -19.56
CA GLU A 30 -20.24 -3.45 -19.04
C GLU A 30 -20.23 -3.48 -17.50
N LEU A 31 -21.35 -3.09 -16.88
CA LEU A 31 -21.53 -3.11 -15.43
C LEU A 31 -21.47 -4.55 -14.86
N ALA A 32 -22.19 -5.49 -15.46
CA ALA A 32 -22.20 -6.89 -15.03
C ALA A 32 -20.84 -7.58 -15.27
N SER A 33 -20.22 -7.35 -16.43
CA SER A 33 -18.90 -7.86 -16.78
C SER A 33 -17.84 -7.38 -15.79
N THR A 34 -17.84 -6.08 -15.49
CA THR A 34 -16.93 -5.48 -14.49
C THR A 34 -17.13 -6.10 -13.12
N ALA A 35 -18.37 -6.30 -12.67
CA ALA A 35 -18.63 -6.89 -11.36
C ALA A 35 -18.07 -8.33 -11.24
N LEU A 36 -18.25 -9.16 -12.27
CA LEU A 36 -17.71 -10.53 -12.29
C LEU A 36 -16.18 -10.53 -12.36
N LYS A 37 -15.60 -9.63 -13.16
CA LYS A 37 -14.15 -9.37 -13.21
C LYS A 37 -13.63 -9.04 -11.81
N LEU A 38 -14.24 -8.09 -11.11
CA LEU A 38 -13.83 -7.71 -9.76
C LEU A 38 -13.90 -8.87 -8.77
N LEU A 39 -15.00 -9.63 -8.76
CA LEU A 39 -15.15 -10.82 -7.90
C LEU A 39 -14.09 -11.90 -8.14
N SER A 40 -13.50 -11.94 -9.34
CA SER A 40 -12.42 -12.89 -9.67
C SER A 40 -11.05 -12.48 -9.10
N ILE A 41 -10.88 -11.23 -8.67
CA ILE A 41 -9.59 -10.62 -8.30
C ILE A 41 -9.51 -10.33 -6.80
N THR A 42 -10.65 -10.09 -6.16
CA THR A 42 -10.72 -9.59 -4.79
C THR A 42 -10.09 -10.49 -3.75
N HIS A 43 -9.42 -9.86 -2.77
CA HIS A 43 -8.79 -10.57 -1.64
C HIS A 43 -9.75 -10.93 -0.51
N ARG A 44 -10.96 -10.36 -0.49
CA ARG A 44 -12.06 -10.76 0.38
C ARG A 44 -13.37 -10.69 -0.39
N PRO A 45 -14.40 -11.45 0.01
CA PRO A 45 -15.73 -11.24 -0.51
C PRO A 45 -16.18 -9.79 -0.34
N PHE A 46 -16.91 -9.30 -1.35
CA PHE A 46 -17.56 -8.00 -1.28
C PHE A 46 -18.90 -8.08 -0.57
N SER A 47 -19.34 -6.94 -0.04
CA SER A 47 -20.78 -6.70 0.13
C SER A 47 -21.41 -6.35 -1.23
N ILE A 48 -22.73 -6.56 -1.39
CA ILE A 48 -23.36 -6.19 -2.67
C ILE A 48 -23.28 -4.68 -2.91
N LEU A 49 -23.27 -3.88 -1.84
CA LEU A 49 -23.07 -2.44 -1.93
C LEU A 49 -21.65 -2.09 -2.42
N GLU A 50 -20.61 -2.67 -1.82
CA GLU A 50 -19.22 -2.45 -2.26
C GLU A 50 -19.02 -2.78 -3.73
N LEU A 51 -19.52 -3.94 -4.16
CA LEU A 51 -19.41 -4.38 -5.55
C LEU A 51 -20.16 -3.42 -6.49
N SER A 52 -21.35 -2.98 -6.10
CA SER A 52 -22.16 -2.06 -6.90
C SER A 52 -21.50 -0.71 -7.07
N TRP A 53 -20.92 -0.16 -6.00
CA TRP A 53 -20.17 1.09 -6.04
C TRP A 53 -18.91 0.98 -6.90
N ALA A 54 -18.15 -0.11 -6.76
CA ALA A 54 -16.93 -0.34 -7.53
C ALA A 54 -17.21 -0.51 -9.04
N ALA A 55 -18.20 -1.34 -9.38
CA ALA A 55 -18.58 -1.58 -10.77
C ALA A 55 -19.15 -0.31 -11.43
N THR A 56 -19.98 0.44 -10.70
CA THR A 56 -20.54 1.72 -11.20
C THR A 56 -19.46 2.77 -11.39
N LEU A 57 -18.48 2.87 -10.48
CA LEU A 57 -17.38 3.82 -10.64
C LEU A 57 -16.52 3.49 -11.86
N HIS A 58 -16.35 2.21 -12.19
CA HIS A 58 -15.62 1.83 -13.39
C HIS A 58 -16.33 2.28 -14.67
N THR A 59 -17.64 2.03 -14.77
CA THR A 59 -18.44 2.40 -15.95
C THR A 59 -18.68 3.92 -16.04
N ALA A 60 -18.77 4.63 -14.91
CA ALA A 60 -19.03 6.06 -14.85
C ALA A 60 -17.73 6.90 -14.78
N ARG A 61 -17.11 7.15 -15.92
CA ARG A 61 -15.77 7.78 -16.03
C ARG A 61 -15.65 9.24 -15.57
N HIS A 62 -16.75 9.98 -15.48
CA HIS A 62 -16.76 11.41 -15.16
C HIS A 62 -17.13 11.75 -13.71
N VAL A 63 -17.25 10.73 -12.86
CA VAL A 63 -17.62 10.91 -11.46
C VAL A 63 -16.42 11.41 -10.66
N THR A 64 -16.61 12.51 -9.95
CA THR A 64 -15.59 13.13 -9.08
C THR A 64 -16.02 13.27 -7.63
N THR A 65 -17.31 13.05 -7.34
CA THR A 65 -17.91 13.15 -6.01
C THR A 65 -18.56 11.82 -5.61
N VAL A 66 -18.62 11.55 -4.31
CA VAL A 66 -19.34 10.42 -3.72
C VAL A 66 -20.83 10.57 -3.96
N GLU A 67 -21.36 11.79 -3.90
CA GLU A 67 -22.78 12.05 -4.13
C GLU A 67 -23.21 11.71 -5.58
N ASP A 68 -22.41 12.11 -6.58
CA ASP A 68 -22.72 11.79 -7.97
C ASP A 68 -22.58 10.29 -8.27
N LEU A 69 -21.64 9.61 -7.61
CA LEU A 69 -21.56 8.15 -7.66
C LEU A 69 -22.82 7.50 -7.09
N ALA A 70 -23.26 7.93 -5.91
CA ALA A 70 -24.42 7.37 -5.22
C ALA A 70 -25.71 7.45 -6.07
N LYS A 71 -25.87 8.51 -6.87
CA LYS A 71 -27.02 8.68 -7.79
C LYS A 71 -27.05 7.63 -8.92
N LEU A 72 -25.89 7.07 -9.28
CA LEU A 72 -25.74 6.11 -10.38
C LEU A 72 -25.76 4.66 -9.92
N VAL A 73 -25.51 4.41 -8.63
CA VAL A 73 -25.41 3.06 -8.09
C VAL A 73 -26.79 2.43 -7.97
N ASP A 74 -27.01 1.36 -8.73
CA ASP A 74 -28.19 0.49 -8.62
C ASP A 74 -27.78 -0.94 -8.25
N HIS A 75 -27.83 -1.22 -6.96
CA HIS A 75 -27.44 -2.53 -6.42
C HIS A 75 -28.45 -3.63 -6.73
N GLN A 76 -29.74 -3.30 -6.90
CA GLN A 76 -30.77 -4.30 -7.22
C GLN A 76 -30.64 -4.74 -8.67
N LYS A 77 -30.43 -3.77 -9.58
CA LYS A 77 -30.16 -4.05 -10.99
C LYS A 77 -28.90 -4.90 -11.14
N LEU A 78 -27.79 -4.49 -10.51
CA LEU A 78 -26.56 -5.28 -10.57
C LEU A 78 -26.78 -6.70 -10.06
N LEU A 79 -27.40 -6.84 -8.88
CA LEU A 79 -27.67 -8.15 -8.29
C LEU A 79 -28.47 -9.04 -9.23
N SER A 80 -29.53 -8.52 -9.86
CA SER A 80 -30.36 -9.29 -10.79
C SER A 80 -29.59 -9.82 -12.00
N MET A 81 -28.56 -9.10 -12.45
CA MET A 81 -27.72 -9.51 -13.59
C MET A 81 -26.68 -10.55 -13.21
N ILE A 82 -26.06 -10.42 -12.02
CA ILE A 82 -24.98 -11.33 -11.61
C ILE A 82 -25.47 -12.55 -10.82
N GLN A 83 -26.72 -12.54 -10.35
CA GLN A 83 -27.32 -13.60 -9.52
C GLN A 83 -27.04 -15.05 -10.02
N PRO A 84 -27.06 -15.35 -11.33
CA PRO A 84 -26.77 -16.70 -11.81
C PRO A 84 -25.33 -17.19 -11.55
N PHE A 85 -24.39 -16.27 -11.30
CA PHE A 85 -22.95 -16.53 -11.24
C PHE A 85 -22.38 -16.50 -9.81
N ILE A 86 -23.18 -16.05 -8.86
CA ILE A 86 -22.77 -15.85 -7.46
C ILE A 86 -23.40 -16.88 -6.54
N ALA A 87 -22.70 -17.19 -5.45
CA ALA A 87 -23.22 -18.00 -4.36
C ALA A 87 -24.45 -17.30 -3.72
N CYS A 88 -25.33 -18.09 -3.10
CA CYS A 88 -26.54 -17.57 -2.47
C CYS A 88 -26.21 -16.46 -1.46
N ILE A 89 -26.85 -15.31 -1.61
CA ILE A 89 -26.67 -14.12 -0.75
C ILE A 89 -27.84 -14.03 0.23
N GLU A 90 -27.53 -13.74 1.48
CA GLU A 90 -28.54 -13.35 2.47
C GLU A 90 -29.00 -11.91 2.21
N LEU A 91 -30.22 -11.73 1.70
CA LEU A 91 -30.75 -10.41 1.31
C LEU A 91 -31.17 -9.51 2.49
N SER A 92 -31.18 -10.06 3.71
CA SER A 92 -31.49 -9.32 4.94
C SER A 92 -30.43 -8.27 5.28
N ASP A 93 -29.16 -8.53 4.94
CA ASP A 93 -28.03 -7.65 5.18
C ASP A 93 -27.18 -7.45 3.91
N LEU A 94 -27.40 -6.32 3.25
CA LEU A 94 -26.68 -5.94 2.02
C LEU A 94 -25.23 -5.53 2.27
N ARG A 95 -24.83 -5.27 3.53
CA ARG A 95 -23.46 -4.91 3.91
C ARG A 95 -22.59 -6.11 4.27
N LYS A 96 -23.20 -7.28 4.46
CA LYS A 96 -22.48 -8.53 4.74
C LYS A 96 -21.53 -8.90 3.59
N TYR A 97 -20.30 -9.23 3.91
CA TYR A 97 -19.25 -9.60 2.96
C TYR A 97 -19.42 -11.04 2.45
N GLN A 98 -20.39 -11.26 1.56
CA GLN A 98 -20.83 -12.60 1.15
C GLN A 98 -20.85 -12.84 -0.36
N VAL A 99 -20.62 -11.79 -1.18
CA VAL A 99 -20.68 -11.94 -2.64
C VAL A 99 -19.42 -12.65 -3.13
N GLN A 100 -19.60 -13.87 -3.64
CA GLN A 100 -18.54 -14.71 -4.20
C GLN A 100 -19.04 -15.45 -5.45
N LEU A 101 -18.13 -15.75 -6.37
CA LEU A 101 -18.44 -16.60 -7.53
C LEU A 101 -18.73 -18.03 -7.08
N THR A 102 -19.74 -18.66 -7.67
CA THR A 102 -20.20 -20.00 -7.27
C THR A 102 -19.15 -21.09 -7.51
N ASN A 103 -18.29 -20.92 -8.54
CA ASN A 103 -17.34 -21.95 -8.97
C ASN A 103 -15.93 -21.37 -9.21
N GLN A 104 -14.90 -22.02 -8.68
CA GLN A 104 -13.49 -21.65 -8.92
C GLN A 104 -13.10 -21.75 -10.41
N SER A 105 -13.68 -22.68 -11.16
CA SER A 105 -13.48 -22.78 -12.62
C SER A 105 -13.99 -21.56 -13.38
N MET A 106 -15.03 -20.89 -12.88
CA MET A 106 -15.55 -19.65 -13.47
C MET A 106 -14.57 -18.50 -13.25
N ARG A 107 -14.01 -18.39 -12.04
CA ARG A 107 -12.94 -17.44 -11.72
C ARG A 107 -11.75 -17.61 -12.68
N GLU A 108 -11.30 -18.84 -12.89
CA GLU A 108 -10.19 -19.14 -13.80
C GLU A 108 -10.53 -18.85 -15.27
N SER A 109 -11.78 -19.09 -15.69
CA SER A 109 -12.26 -18.79 -17.05
C SER A 109 -12.26 -17.29 -17.32
N ILE A 110 -12.80 -16.47 -16.40
CA ILE A 110 -12.83 -15.01 -16.54
C ILE A 110 -11.41 -14.45 -16.64
N LEU A 111 -10.50 -14.94 -15.79
CA LEU A 111 -9.10 -14.52 -15.82
C LEU A 111 -8.38 -14.96 -17.11
N ARG A 112 -8.78 -16.08 -17.71
CA ARG A 112 -8.21 -16.56 -18.98
C ARG A 112 -8.69 -15.74 -20.17
N GLU A 113 -9.99 -15.48 -20.24
CA GLU A 113 -10.60 -14.66 -21.31
C GLU A 113 -9.98 -13.26 -21.34
N TRP A 114 -9.78 -12.65 -20.18
CA TRP A 114 -9.09 -11.36 -20.08
C TRP A 114 -7.68 -11.41 -20.67
N LYS A 115 -6.87 -12.42 -20.29
CA LYS A 115 -5.50 -12.57 -20.80
C LYS A 115 -5.46 -12.82 -22.32
N SER A 116 -6.47 -13.48 -22.87
CA SER A 116 -6.60 -13.69 -24.32
C SER A 116 -6.92 -12.39 -25.05
N ASN A 117 -7.82 -11.56 -24.51
CA ASN A 117 -8.15 -10.26 -25.12
C ASN A 117 -6.98 -9.27 -25.08
N SER A 118 -6.09 -9.36 -24.09
CA SER A 118 -4.92 -8.48 -24.00
C SER A 118 -3.75 -8.85 -24.91
N SER A 119 -3.77 -10.03 -25.56
CA SER A 119 -2.63 -10.56 -26.34
C SER A 119 -2.80 -10.54 -27.87
N ASP A 120 -3.91 -10.03 -28.42
CA ASP A 120 -4.11 -9.85 -29.86
C ASP A 120 -3.88 -8.37 -30.29
N PRO A 121 -2.76 -8.02 -30.95
CA PRO A 121 -2.46 -6.65 -31.38
C PRO A 121 -2.91 -6.34 -32.82
N GLU A 122 -3.45 -7.32 -33.57
CA GLU A 122 -3.67 -7.20 -35.03
C GLU A 122 -5.15 -7.19 -35.47
N GLY A 123 -6.09 -6.89 -34.57
CA GLY A 123 -7.48 -6.64 -34.93
C GLY A 123 -7.70 -5.23 -35.49
N PRO A 124 -8.61 -5.00 -36.46
CA PRO A 124 -8.96 -3.65 -36.87
C PRO A 124 -9.51 -2.89 -35.66
N ALA A 125 -8.95 -1.71 -35.40
CA ALA A 125 -9.34 -0.85 -34.29
C ALA A 125 -10.85 -0.53 -34.36
N THR A 126 -11.64 -1.29 -33.61
CA THR A 126 -13.07 -1.03 -33.39
C THR A 126 -13.36 -1.04 -31.89
N PHE A 127 -13.67 0.16 -31.40
CA PHE A 127 -14.53 0.50 -30.26
C PHE A 127 -14.27 0.04 -28.82
N ASP A 128 -13.17 -0.65 -28.49
CA ASP A 128 -12.79 -0.86 -27.08
C ASP A 128 -11.29 -0.59 -26.82
N ASP A 129 -10.96 0.69 -26.69
CA ASP A 129 -9.61 1.19 -26.31
C ASP A 129 -9.28 0.93 -24.82
N ASP A 130 -10.23 0.38 -24.04
CA ASP A 130 -10.17 0.30 -22.58
C ASP A 130 -9.92 -1.12 -22.01
N GLU A 131 -10.30 -2.21 -22.72
CA GLU A 131 -9.85 -3.56 -22.32
C GLU A 131 -8.34 -3.74 -22.55
N GLN A 132 -7.78 -3.02 -23.53
CA GLN A 132 -6.33 -2.94 -23.77
C GLN A 132 -5.60 -2.01 -22.80
N ARG A 133 -6.32 -1.16 -22.04
CA ARG A 133 -5.72 -0.16 -21.16
C ARG A 133 -5.22 -0.72 -19.83
N PHE A 134 -5.80 -1.81 -19.37
CA PHE A 134 -5.38 -2.51 -18.14
C PHE A 134 -4.77 -3.85 -18.52
N GLY A 135 -3.44 -3.87 -18.66
CA GLY A 135 -2.67 -5.07 -19.01
C GLY A 135 -2.78 -6.21 -17.98
N SER A 136 -3.25 -5.93 -16.76
CA SER A 136 -3.52 -6.93 -15.72
C SER A 136 -4.82 -6.68 -14.96
N PRO A 137 -5.46 -7.74 -14.44
CA PRO A 137 -6.65 -7.61 -13.59
C PRO A 137 -6.38 -6.81 -12.31
N GLU A 138 -5.19 -6.95 -11.72
CA GLU A 138 -4.79 -6.20 -10.54
C GLU A 138 -4.71 -4.70 -10.80
N ALA A 139 -4.35 -4.29 -12.03
CA ALA A 139 -4.32 -2.89 -12.41
C ALA A 139 -5.72 -2.27 -12.50
N LEU A 140 -6.73 -3.03 -12.94
CA LEU A 140 -8.12 -2.56 -12.96
C LEU A 140 -8.61 -2.20 -11.55
N ILE A 141 -8.48 -3.14 -10.61
CA ILE A 141 -8.98 -2.92 -9.25
C ILE A 141 -8.15 -1.87 -8.51
N LEU A 142 -6.84 -1.77 -8.80
CA LEU A 142 -5.99 -0.68 -8.31
C LEU A 142 -6.50 0.68 -8.79
N ASP A 143 -6.80 0.82 -10.09
CA ASP A 143 -7.33 2.06 -10.67
C ASP A 143 -8.68 2.44 -10.03
N ILE A 144 -9.59 1.49 -9.87
CA ILE A 144 -10.89 1.74 -9.24
C ILE A 144 -10.69 2.18 -7.78
N CYS A 145 -9.84 1.51 -7.02
CA CYS A 145 -9.51 1.90 -5.65
C CYS A 145 -8.91 3.31 -5.58
N ILE A 146 -7.93 3.63 -6.43
CA ILE A 146 -7.29 4.94 -6.47
C ILE A 146 -8.30 6.02 -6.86
N ARG A 147 -9.08 5.83 -7.93
CA ARG A 147 -10.11 6.79 -8.35
C ARG A 147 -11.15 7.00 -7.28
N TYR A 148 -11.57 5.93 -6.60
CA TYR A 148 -12.49 6.06 -5.47
C TYR A 148 -11.88 6.91 -4.38
N LEU A 149 -10.65 6.60 -3.95
CA LEU A 149 -9.94 7.34 -2.92
C LEU A 149 -9.55 8.76 -3.33
N LEU A 150 -9.73 9.15 -4.60
CA LEU A 150 -9.54 10.51 -5.12
C LEU A 150 -10.84 11.33 -5.20
N LEU A 151 -12.00 10.74 -4.91
CA LEU A 151 -13.26 11.49 -4.82
C LEU A 151 -13.14 12.65 -3.82
N ILE A 152 -13.80 13.76 -4.13
CA ILE A 152 -13.63 15.05 -3.42
C ILE A 152 -13.87 14.91 -1.92
N GLU A 153 -14.97 14.26 -1.51
CA GLU A 153 -15.38 14.14 -0.12
C GLU A 153 -14.36 13.41 0.76
N ILE A 154 -13.59 12.47 0.20
CA ILE A 154 -12.54 11.76 0.94
C ILE A 154 -11.35 12.67 1.24
N GLY A 155 -11.15 13.72 0.45
CA GLY A 155 -10.15 14.76 0.68
C GLY A 155 -10.63 15.90 1.59
N ASP A 156 -11.93 16.02 1.83
CA ASP A 156 -12.52 17.20 2.48
C ASP A 156 -13.22 16.88 3.81
N LYS A 157 -13.73 15.65 3.99
CA LYS A 157 -14.48 15.23 5.18
C LYS A 157 -13.65 14.27 6.02
N TYR A 158 -13.68 14.46 7.34
CA TYR A 158 -13.01 13.55 8.27
C TYR A 158 -13.80 12.24 8.40
N MET A 159 -13.09 11.11 8.28
CA MET A 159 -13.64 9.77 8.46
C MET A 159 -14.30 9.57 9.83
N LEU A 160 -13.69 10.06 10.90
CA LEU A 160 -14.27 10.03 12.25
C LEU A 160 -14.78 11.41 12.63
N SER A 161 -15.89 11.44 13.37
CA SER A 161 -16.35 12.65 14.07
C SER A 161 -15.44 12.96 15.28
N GLU A 162 -15.53 14.17 15.81
CA GLU A 162 -14.80 14.52 17.04
C GLU A 162 -15.26 13.67 18.22
N GLU A 163 -16.55 13.35 18.29
CA GLU A 163 -17.13 12.46 19.29
C GLU A 163 -16.60 11.04 19.13
N GLN A 164 -16.49 10.53 17.90
CA GLN A 164 -15.91 9.22 17.63
C GLN A 164 -14.42 9.19 17.99
N ILE A 165 -13.67 10.25 17.70
CA ILE A 165 -12.27 10.35 18.14
C ILE A 165 -12.21 10.28 19.68
N ALA A 166 -13.04 11.06 20.37
CA ALA A 166 -13.12 11.03 21.83
C ALA A 166 -13.50 9.64 22.36
N ILE A 167 -14.47 8.96 21.74
CA ILE A 167 -14.84 7.58 22.08
C ILE A 167 -13.66 6.64 21.89
N SER A 168 -12.88 6.76 20.82
CA SER A 168 -11.73 5.88 20.56
C SER A 168 -10.60 6.01 21.57
N GLU A 169 -10.53 7.13 22.30
CA GLU A 169 -9.55 7.37 23.38
C GLU A 169 -10.04 6.84 24.74
N LEU A 170 -11.32 6.48 24.87
CA LEU A 170 -11.85 5.86 26.08
C LEU A 170 -11.54 4.35 26.09
N PRO A 171 -11.37 3.72 27.26
CA PRO A 171 -11.23 2.28 27.30
C PRO A 171 -12.52 1.62 26.78
N GLN A 172 -12.37 0.67 25.85
CA GLN A 172 -13.48 0.04 25.12
C GLN A 172 -13.89 -1.32 25.71
N ASP A 173 -13.37 -1.66 26.90
CA ASP A 173 -13.59 -2.97 27.51
C ASP A 173 -15.01 -3.06 28.11
N PRO A 174 -15.86 -4.02 27.67
CA PRO A 174 -17.16 -4.25 28.28
C PRO A 174 -17.07 -4.65 29.77
N HIS A 175 -15.91 -5.10 30.25
CA HIS A 175 -15.61 -5.51 31.62
C HIS A 175 -14.77 -4.50 32.40
N LEU A 176 -14.76 -3.23 32.00
CA LEU A 176 -14.04 -2.10 32.65
C LEU A 176 -14.16 -1.97 34.19
N PHE A 177 -15.17 -2.60 34.79
CA PHE A 177 -15.45 -2.57 36.23
C PHE A 177 -15.32 -3.93 36.92
N ASP A 178 -14.94 -4.98 36.20
CA ASP A 178 -14.64 -6.30 36.75
C ASP A 178 -13.12 -6.38 36.98
N ASP A 179 -12.69 -6.42 38.24
CA ASP A 179 -11.27 -6.42 38.63
C ASP A 179 -10.49 -7.70 38.22
N ASP A 180 -11.17 -8.71 37.66
CA ASP A 180 -10.62 -10.04 37.40
C ASP A 180 -10.30 -10.32 35.91
N GLU A 181 -10.75 -9.48 34.96
CA GLU A 181 -10.51 -9.67 33.52
C GLU A 181 -9.58 -8.58 32.95
N GLN A 182 -8.38 -8.99 32.54
CA GLN A 182 -7.46 -8.12 31.82
C GLN A 182 -8.03 -7.80 30.43
N PRO A 183 -7.77 -6.60 29.86
CA PRO A 183 -8.18 -6.28 28.50
C PRO A 183 -7.70 -7.38 27.56
N VAL A 184 -8.57 -7.83 26.64
CA VAL A 184 -8.24 -8.88 25.67
C VAL A 184 -7.09 -8.41 24.79
N GLU A 185 -5.86 -8.73 25.20
CA GLU A 185 -4.67 -8.57 24.37
C GLU A 185 -4.85 -9.44 23.13
N TYR A 186 -4.59 -8.86 21.97
CA TYR A 186 -4.63 -9.58 20.72
C TYR A 186 -3.71 -10.81 20.78
N ASP A 187 -4.28 -12.00 20.76
CA ASP A 187 -3.55 -13.26 20.59
C ASP A 187 -3.42 -13.57 19.09
N SER A 188 -2.18 -13.82 18.65
CA SER A 188 -1.83 -14.33 17.32
C SER A 188 -2.61 -15.58 16.85
N HIS A 189 -3.28 -16.30 17.75
CA HIS A 189 -4.11 -17.47 17.43
C HIS A 189 -5.60 -17.17 17.26
N CYS A 190 -6.06 -15.95 17.56
CA CYS A 190 -7.45 -15.53 17.35
C CYS A 190 -7.64 -14.93 15.94
N SER A 191 -8.73 -15.30 15.25
CA SER A 191 -9.09 -14.62 14.01
C SER A 191 -9.54 -13.19 14.31
N TRP A 192 -9.13 -12.23 13.48
CA TRP A 192 -9.41 -10.81 13.68
C TRP A 192 -10.91 -10.49 13.82
N GLU A 193 -11.73 -11.24 13.09
CA GLU A 193 -13.18 -11.16 13.11
C GLU A 193 -13.76 -11.53 14.48
N ALA A 194 -13.09 -12.44 15.21
CA ALA A 194 -13.47 -12.85 16.57
C ALA A 194 -12.95 -11.87 17.62
N TRP A 195 -11.80 -11.21 17.40
CA TRP A 195 -11.32 -10.15 18.28
C TRP A 195 -12.17 -8.87 18.20
N GLU A 196 -12.67 -8.52 17.00
CA GLU A 196 -13.49 -7.31 16.77
C GLU A 196 -15.01 -7.54 16.95
N GLU A 197 -15.44 -8.74 17.38
CA GLU A 197 -16.86 -9.12 17.39
C GLU A 197 -17.70 -8.21 18.30
N ASP A 198 -17.22 -7.95 19.51
CA ASP A 198 -17.92 -7.16 20.54
C ASP A 198 -17.51 -5.69 20.59
N MET A 199 -16.68 -5.23 19.65
CA MET A 199 -16.18 -3.86 19.64
C MET A 199 -17.18 -2.87 19.04
N ILE A 200 -17.19 -1.64 19.56
CA ILE A 200 -17.96 -0.54 18.96
C ILE A 200 -17.50 -0.32 17.52
N ARG A 201 -18.44 -0.33 16.58
CA ARG A 201 -18.16 -0.11 15.15
C ARG A 201 -18.67 1.24 14.69
N PHE A 202 -17.97 1.84 13.75
CA PHE A 202 -18.44 3.00 13.00
C PHE A 202 -18.69 2.63 11.54
N ASN A 203 -19.38 3.49 10.82
CA ASN A 203 -19.67 3.30 9.40
C ASN A 203 -19.22 4.53 8.60
N PRO A 204 -18.19 4.43 7.75
CA PRO A 204 -17.75 5.53 6.89
C PRO A 204 -18.83 6.05 5.94
N ALA A 205 -19.80 5.21 5.54
CA ALA A 205 -20.86 5.62 4.64
C ALA A 205 -21.79 6.66 5.28
N GLU A 206 -22.01 6.60 6.60
CA GLU A 206 -22.77 7.61 7.37
C GLU A 206 -22.08 8.98 7.39
N ARG A 207 -20.77 9.01 7.14
CA ARG A 207 -19.98 10.24 7.02
C ARG A 207 -19.95 10.77 5.59
N GLY A 208 -20.65 10.10 4.67
CA GLY A 208 -20.69 10.45 3.26
C GLY A 208 -19.42 10.05 2.51
N LEU A 209 -18.70 9.02 2.98
CA LEU A 209 -17.56 8.44 2.26
C LEU A 209 -17.96 7.31 1.30
N GLY A 210 -19.22 6.88 1.35
CA GLY A 210 -19.79 5.83 0.50
C GLY A 210 -19.41 4.42 0.92
N GLU A 211 -20.00 3.42 0.24
CA GLU A 211 -19.96 2.02 0.68
C GLU A 211 -18.67 1.28 0.26
N PHE A 212 -17.88 1.80 -0.70
CA PHE A 212 -16.65 1.16 -1.16
C PHE A 212 -15.37 1.70 -0.48
N PHE A 213 -15.50 2.74 0.35
CA PHE A 213 -14.36 3.40 1.01
C PHE A 213 -13.50 2.45 1.85
N VAL A 214 -14.13 1.55 2.60
CA VAL A 214 -13.45 0.57 3.47
C VAL A 214 -12.55 -0.32 2.63
N TYR A 215 -13.12 -0.94 1.59
CA TYR A 215 -12.36 -1.82 0.71
C TYR A 215 -11.20 -1.08 0.03
N ALA A 216 -11.49 0.08 -0.57
CA ALA A 216 -10.47 0.85 -1.28
C ALA A 216 -9.30 1.21 -0.34
N SER A 217 -9.58 1.73 0.86
CA SER A 217 -8.57 2.13 1.84
C SER A 217 -7.71 0.95 2.35
N CYS A 218 -8.30 -0.23 2.48
CA CYS A 218 -7.61 -1.40 3.05
C CYS A 218 -6.81 -2.20 2.02
N TYR A 219 -7.23 -2.24 0.75
CA TYR A 219 -6.68 -3.19 -0.23
C TYR A 219 -5.90 -2.54 -1.37
N TRP A 220 -6.02 -1.23 -1.62
CA TRP A 220 -5.29 -0.59 -2.71
C TRP A 220 -3.77 -0.80 -2.64
N LEU A 221 -3.17 -0.76 -1.45
CA LEU A 221 -1.74 -0.99 -1.23
C LEU A 221 -1.30 -2.41 -1.65
N LYS A 222 -2.18 -3.41 -1.51
CA LYS A 222 -1.85 -4.78 -1.93
C LYS A 222 -1.71 -4.86 -3.44
N TYR A 223 -2.63 -4.24 -4.17
CA TYR A 223 -2.58 -4.18 -5.63
C TYR A 223 -1.42 -3.30 -6.11
N TYR A 224 -1.16 -2.20 -5.41
CA TYR A 224 -0.05 -1.28 -5.70
C TYR A 224 1.33 -1.97 -5.68
N GLY A 225 1.50 -2.99 -4.84
CA GLY A 225 2.73 -3.78 -4.76
C GLY A 225 2.91 -4.84 -5.85
N ILE A 226 1.81 -5.24 -6.51
CA ILE A 226 1.80 -6.37 -7.48
C ILE A 226 1.85 -5.87 -8.92
N VAL A 227 1.27 -4.69 -9.21
CA VAL A 227 1.19 -4.15 -10.57
C VAL A 227 2.57 -3.77 -11.12
N THR A 228 2.85 -4.20 -12.34
CA THR A 228 4.14 -4.01 -13.05
C THR A 228 4.07 -2.94 -14.12
N ALA A 229 5.23 -2.63 -14.72
CA ALA A 229 5.50 -1.50 -15.62
C ALA A 229 4.43 -1.17 -16.68
N GLU A 230 3.74 -2.16 -17.25
CA GLU A 230 2.77 -1.95 -18.34
C GLU A 230 1.45 -1.31 -17.90
N ALA A 231 1.13 -1.38 -16.61
CA ALA A 231 -0.17 -0.93 -16.08
C ALA A 231 -0.05 -0.10 -14.79
N LEU A 232 1.09 0.58 -14.60
CA LEU A 232 1.34 1.39 -13.41
C LEU A 232 0.29 2.52 -13.26
N PRO A 233 -0.13 2.83 -12.02
CA PRO A 233 -1.00 3.96 -11.79
C PRO A 233 -0.29 5.28 -12.11
N LYS A 234 -1.09 6.30 -12.44
CA LYS A 234 -0.54 7.65 -12.68
C LYS A 234 0.17 8.16 -11.44
N LEU A 235 1.41 8.61 -11.59
CA LEU A 235 2.22 9.17 -10.49
C LEU A 235 1.49 10.30 -9.75
N ALA A 236 0.89 11.25 -10.47
CA ALA A 236 0.14 12.36 -9.87
C ALA A 236 -1.03 11.91 -8.97
N ASN A 237 -1.64 10.76 -9.27
CA ASN A 237 -2.71 10.21 -8.42
C ASN A 237 -2.13 9.70 -7.10
N ILE A 238 -0.98 9.04 -7.12
CA ILE A 238 -0.29 8.55 -5.92
C ILE A 238 0.20 9.73 -5.07
N GLU A 239 0.80 10.73 -5.69
CA GLU A 239 1.23 11.96 -5.01
C GLU A 239 0.07 12.67 -4.32
N THR A 240 -1.08 12.78 -5.00
CA THR A 240 -2.30 13.38 -4.43
C THR A 240 -2.87 12.54 -3.29
N LEU A 241 -2.91 11.21 -3.46
CA LEU A 241 -3.44 10.27 -2.47
C LEU A 241 -2.63 10.24 -1.18
N CYS A 242 -1.31 10.41 -1.32
CA CYS A 242 -0.34 10.34 -0.22
C CYS A 242 0.22 11.71 0.17
N ARG A 243 -0.43 12.81 -0.26
CA ARG A 243 0.02 14.17 0.04
C ARG A 243 0.14 14.35 1.55
N VAL A 244 1.31 14.80 2.01
CA VAL A 244 1.59 15.05 3.42
C VAL A 244 0.56 16.02 4.01
N ASN A 245 0.17 15.76 5.26
CA ASN A 245 -0.80 16.56 6.02
C ASN A 245 -2.18 16.73 5.35
N SER A 246 -2.50 15.95 4.31
CA SER A 246 -3.83 15.96 3.71
C SER A 246 -4.82 15.17 4.55
N ILE A 247 -6.08 15.59 4.53
CA ILE A 247 -7.19 14.80 5.12
C ILE A 247 -7.26 13.43 4.43
N ARG A 248 -6.95 13.39 3.12
CA ARG A 248 -6.98 12.18 2.30
C ARG A 248 -6.05 11.08 2.82
N ILE A 249 -4.76 11.38 3.04
CA ILE A 249 -3.81 10.39 3.58
C ILE A 249 -4.24 9.93 4.96
N ARG A 250 -4.71 10.84 5.81
CA ARG A 250 -5.21 10.49 7.14
C ARG A 250 -6.44 9.58 7.06
N ASN A 251 -7.39 9.86 6.18
CA ASN A 251 -8.62 9.08 6.07
C ASN A 251 -8.34 7.62 5.69
N TRP A 252 -7.64 7.39 4.57
CA TRP A 252 -7.42 6.01 4.12
C TRP A 252 -6.49 5.24 5.07
N THR A 253 -5.50 5.89 5.69
CA THR A 253 -4.63 5.25 6.69
C THR A 253 -5.38 4.90 7.97
N GLN A 254 -6.23 5.79 8.48
CA GLN A 254 -7.05 5.52 9.66
C GLN A 254 -8.04 4.37 9.41
N GLN A 255 -8.59 4.28 8.20
CA GLN A 255 -9.41 3.14 7.80
C GLN A 255 -8.58 1.86 7.62
N ASN A 256 -7.37 1.96 7.04
CA ASN A 256 -6.48 0.83 6.84
C ASN A 256 -6.12 0.12 8.17
N ARG A 257 -5.98 0.90 9.25
CA ARG A 257 -5.79 0.40 10.62
C ARG A 257 -7.02 -0.28 11.22
N ARG A 258 -8.19 -0.16 10.58
CA ARG A 258 -9.50 -0.63 11.06
C ARG A 258 -10.31 -1.31 9.94
N PRO A 259 -9.84 -2.42 9.32
CA PRO A 259 -10.57 -3.05 8.22
C PRO A 259 -12.01 -3.49 8.56
N GLY A 260 -12.29 -3.87 9.80
CA GLY A 260 -13.65 -4.17 10.28
C GLY A 260 -14.43 -2.98 10.85
N CYS A 261 -13.89 -1.76 10.73
CA CYS A 261 -14.45 -0.53 11.26
C CYS A 261 -14.69 -0.53 12.78
N ALA A 262 -13.91 -1.30 13.54
CA ALA A 262 -13.84 -1.17 14.99
C ALA A 262 -13.24 0.20 15.37
N MET A 263 -13.77 0.83 16.40
CA MET A 263 -13.29 2.11 16.93
C MET A 263 -11.79 2.09 17.32
N PRO A 264 -11.31 1.12 18.12
CA PRO A 264 -9.90 1.02 18.42
C PRO A 264 -9.09 0.60 17.17
N PRO A 265 -7.96 1.26 16.88
CA PRO A 265 -7.10 0.86 15.77
C PRO A 265 -6.39 -0.46 16.07
N ARG A 266 -6.30 -1.35 15.07
CA ARG A 266 -5.60 -2.65 15.19
C ARG A 266 -4.09 -2.53 15.22
N LEU A 267 -3.56 -1.53 14.52
CA LEU A 267 -2.12 -1.36 14.28
C LEU A 267 -1.73 0.09 14.54
N PRO A 268 -0.52 0.36 15.07
CA PRO A 268 0.04 1.70 15.09
C PRO A 268 0.43 2.08 13.65
N PHE A 269 -0.23 3.09 13.09
CA PHE A 269 0.13 3.68 11.81
C PHE A 269 -0.18 5.17 11.85
N ASP A 270 0.86 6.00 11.90
CA ASP A 270 0.70 7.46 11.94
C ASP A 270 0.92 8.05 10.56
N SER A 271 -0.16 8.57 9.96
CA SER A 271 -0.14 9.22 8.65
C SER A 271 0.88 10.36 8.52
N GLN A 272 1.26 11.01 9.62
CA GLN A 272 2.20 12.14 9.59
C GLN A 272 3.65 11.70 9.29
N LEU A 273 3.95 10.42 9.45
CA LEU A 273 5.27 9.85 9.21
C LEU A 273 5.50 9.47 7.74
N TYR A 274 4.44 9.51 6.92
CA TYR A 274 4.46 9.02 5.55
C TYR A 274 4.18 10.12 4.54
N ASP A 275 4.80 9.96 3.37
CA ASP A 275 4.60 10.76 2.17
C ASP A 275 4.55 9.82 0.95
N PRO A 276 4.34 10.32 -0.28
CA PRO A 276 4.18 9.46 -1.45
C PRO A 276 5.37 8.53 -1.68
N LEU A 277 6.59 9.01 -1.41
CA LEU A 277 7.81 8.22 -1.55
C LEU A 277 7.87 7.11 -0.47
N SER A 278 7.60 7.44 0.78
CA SER A 278 7.59 6.47 1.89
C SER A 278 6.56 5.35 1.67
N ILE A 279 5.36 5.69 1.21
CA ILE A 279 4.32 4.70 0.87
C ILE A 279 4.76 3.82 -0.30
N THR A 280 5.40 4.40 -1.31
CA THR A 280 5.92 3.64 -2.47
C THR A 280 7.07 2.71 -2.09
N CYS A 281 7.98 3.18 -1.23
CA CYS A 281 9.06 2.36 -0.69
C CYS A 281 8.55 1.14 0.08
N LEU A 282 7.46 1.29 0.85
CA LEU A 282 6.89 0.19 1.65
C LEU A 282 6.00 -0.74 0.85
N TYR A 283 5.13 -0.18 0.00
CA TYR A 283 4.00 -0.94 -0.58
C TYR A 283 3.95 -0.93 -2.10
N GLY A 284 4.66 -0.02 -2.76
CA GLY A 284 4.68 0.03 -4.23
C GLY A 284 5.50 -1.09 -4.84
N SER A 285 5.21 -1.42 -6.10
CA SER A 285 6.08 -2.31 -6.88
C SER A 285 7.46 -1.67 -7.13
N VAL A 286 8.45 -2.50 -7.43
CA VAL A 286 9.81 -2.04 -7.75
C VAL A 286 9.78 -1.10 -8.96
N ASP A 287 8.99 -1.43 -9.99
CA ASP A 287 8.81 -0.58 -11.18
C ASP A 287 8.25 0.80 -10.80
N MET A 288 7.28 0.85 -9.89
CA MET A 288 6.72 2.12 -9.45
C MET A 288 7.70 2.94 -8.60
N LEU A 289 8.56 2.29 -7.81
CA LEU A 289 9.64 2.96 -7.10
C LEU A 289 10.60 3.63 -8.09
N HIS A 290 10.99 2.95 -9.17
CA HIS A 290 11.83 3.54 -10.22
C HIS A 290 11.16 4.78 -10.86
N VAL A 291 9.86 4.69 -11.20
CA VAL A 291 9.10 5.82 -11.74
C VAL A 291 9.06 6.99 -10.75
N MET A 292 8.73 6.73 -9.48
CA MET A 292 8.70 7.73 -8.42
C MET A 292 10.06 8.44 -8.28
N LEU A 293 11.18 7.71 -8.26
CA LEU A 293 12.52 8.27 -8.10
C LEU A 293 12.99 9.12 -9.30
N ARG A 294 12.50 8.80 -10.50
CA ARG A 294 12.90 9.47 -11.74
C ARG A 294 12.04 10.70 -12.03
N ASP A 295 10.73 10.58 -11.87
CA ASP A 295 9.75 11.50 -12.46
C ASP A 295 9.12 12.46 -11.44
N SER A 296 9.28 12.23 -10.14
CA SER A 296 8.67 13.06 -9.09
C SER A 296 9.39 14.37 -8.83
N ALA A 297 8.63 15.38 -8.41
CA ALA A 297 9.13 16.66 -7.94
C ALA A 297 9.20 16.69 -6.40
N PHE A 298 10.29 16.19 -5.83
CA PHE A 298 10.47 16.05 -4.37
C PHE A 298 10.54 17.38 -3.61
N ASP A 299 10.75 18.50 -4.30
CA ASP A 299 10.79 19.84 -3.69
C ASP A 299 9.38 20.45 -3.51
N ASN A 300 8.32 19.74 -3.89
CA ASN A 300 6.94 20.20 -3.73
C ASN A 300 6.36 19.92 -2.33
N ASP A 301 5.26 20.60 -2.00
CA ASP A 301 4.47 20.44 -0.77
C ASP A 301 3.84 19.04 -0.59
N HIS A 302 3.97 18.16 -1.58
CA HIS A 302 3.53 16.78 -1.51
C HIS A 302 4.41 15.88 -0.64
N TYR A 303 5.66 16.28 -0.40
CA TYR A 303 6.68 15.46 0.26
C TYR A 303 7.13 16.04 1.59
N LEU A 304 7.76 15.20 2.43
CA LEU A 304 8.38 15.66 3.67
C LEU A 304 9.73 16.32 3.37
N GLU A 305 10.13 17.31 4.18
CA GLU A 305 11.41 18.05 4.02
C GLU A 305 12.65 17.15 3.95
N VAL A 306 12.60 15.97 4.57
CA VAL A 306 13.66 14.95 4.53
C VAL A 306 13.09 13.61 4.04
N THR A 307 12.32 13.66 2.94
CA THR A 307 11.61 12.51 2.36
C THR A 307 12.50 11.30 2.19
N ALA A 308 13.76 11.50 1.75
CA ALA A 308 14.66 10.37 1.51
C ALA A 308 15.07 9.65 2.78
N MET A 309 15.51 10.39 3.79
CA MET A 309 15.89 9.79 5.07
C MET A 309 14.70 9.10 5.74
N LYS A 310 13.51 9.71 5.66
CA LYS A 310 12.28 9.13 6.21
C LYS A 310 11.86 7.86 5.48
N ALA A 311 11.86 7.86 4.15
CA ALA A 311 11.52 6.67 3.37
C ALA A 311 12.50 5.52 3.63
N ALA A 312 13.79 5.83 3.77
CA ALA A 312 14.80 4.84 4.13
C ALA A 312 14.61 4.31 5.57
N ASP A 313 14.24 5.18 6.51
CA ASP A 313 13.88 4.79 7.88
C ASP A 313 12.68 3.84 7.91
N GLN A 314 11.69 4.05 7.05
CA GLN A 314 10.54 3.17 6.92
C GLN A 314 10.93 1.80 6.35
N ILE A 315 11.79 1.75 5.32
CA ILE A 315 12.31 0.48 4.80
C ILE A 315 13.03 -0.30 5.90
N LEU A 316 13.91 0.37 6.66
CA LEU A 316 14.68 -0.25 7.74
C LEU A 316 13.78 -0.86 8.84
N GLN A 317 12.63 -0.24 9.11
CA GLN A 317 11.69 -0.73 10.12
C GLN A 317 10.78 -1.84 9.58
N TRP A 318 10.16 -1.64 8.41
CA TRP A 318 9.00 -2.44 7.97
C TRP A 318 9.07 -2.94 6.52
N GLY A 319 9.97 -2.41 5.70
CA GLY A 319 10.03 -2.69 4.26
C GLY A 319 11.08 -3.71 3.85
N ASP A 320 11.22 -3.95 2.55
CA ASP A 320 12.25 -4.82 1.95
C ASP A 320 13.59 -4.08 1.82
N MET A 321 14.62 -4.59 2.50
CA MET A 321 15.95 -3.96 2.58
C MET A 321 16.65 -3.83 1.23
N SER A 322 16.35 -4.72 0.28
CA SER A 322 16.95 -4.69 -1.07
C SER A 322 16.62 -3.38 -1.81
N ARG A 323 15.51 -2.73 -1.45
CA ARG A 323 15.08 -1.44 -2.03
C ARG A 323 15.99 -0.28 -1.66
N LEU A 324 16.73 -0.35 -0.55
CA LEU A 324 17.70 0.68 -0.18
C LEU A 324 18.78 0.84 -1.23
N LYS A 325 19.19 -0.25 -1.89
CA LYS A 325 20.17 -0.20 -2.98
C LYS A 325 19.65 0.59 -4.17
N ILE A 326 18.42 0.32 -4.60
CA ILE A 326 17.76 1.09 -5.67
C ILE A 326 17.72 2.55 -5.27
N PHE A 327 17.26 2.84 -4.06
CA PHE A 327 17.06 4.20 -3.59
C PHE A 327 18.36 5.01 -3.46
N LEU A 328 19.44 4.34 -3.08
CA LEU A 328 20.75 4.95 -2.92
C LEU A 328 21.46 5.16 -4.26
N LEU A 329 21.27 4.25 -5.22
CA LEU A 329 21.90 4.32 -6.54
C LEU A 329 21.14 5.22 -7.52
N GLU A 330 19.82 5.28 -7.40
CA GLU A 330 18.95 5.93 -8.37
C GLU A 330 18.35 7.25 -7.90
N GLY A 331 18.02 8.07 -8.89
CA GLY A 331 17.22 9.26 -8.71
C GLY A 331 17.98 10.46 -8.17
N ARG A 332 17.26 11.57 -8.10
CA ARG A 332 17.80 12.86 -7.64
C ARG A 332 18.08 12.85 -6.13
N LEU A 333 17.49 11.93 -5.38
CA LEU A 333 17.56 11.88 -3.92
C LEU A 333 18.69 11.03 -3.36
N GLY A 334 19.35 10.19 -4.18
CA GLY A 334 20.40 9.29 -3.69
C GLY A 334 21.47 10.03 -2.88
N HIS A 335 21.89 11.22 -3.32
CA HIS A 335 22.88 12.05 -2.61
C HIS A 335 22.50 12.38 -1.15
N GLN A 336 21.20 12.43 -0.81
CA GLN A 336 20.71 12.69 0.56
C GLN A 336 20.93 11.49 1.50
N LEU A 337 21.19 10.30 0.95
CA LEU A 337 21.44 9.08 1.72
C LEU A 337 22.91 8.66 1.72
N ARG A 338 23.73 9.20 0.80
CA ARG A 338 25.15 8.85 0.70
C ARG A 338 26.00 9.66 1.68
N ASN A 339 25.66 9.59 2.96
CA ASN A 339 26.35 10.31 4.04
C ASN A 339 26.36 9.48 5.34
N LEU A 340 27.14 9.95 6.31
CA LEU A 340 27.29 9.31 7.61
C LEU A 340 25.98 9.19 8.40
N ASP A 341 25.07 10.15 8.27
CA ASP A 341 23.82 10.16 9.05
C ASP A 341 22.88 9.02 8.63
N PHE A 342 22.87 8.65 7.35
CA PHE A 342 22.17 7.46 6.89
C PHE A 342 22.74 6.18 7.49
N PHE A 343 24.06 6.02 7.56
CA PHE A 343 24.65 4.83 8.20
C PHE A 343 24.46 4.82 9.72
N ARG A 344 24.44 5.99 10.38
CA ARG A 344 24.01 6.11 11.78
C ARG A 344 22.58 5.63 11.97
N LEU A 345 21.68 5.95 11.03
CA LEU A 345 20.30 5.48 11.03
C LEU A 345 20.23 3.94 10.94
N ILE A 346 20.98 3.33 10.02
CA ILE A 346 21.07 1.87 9.87
C ILE A 346 21.52 1.23 11.20
N ILE A 347 22.60 1.73 11.81
CA ILE A 347 23.13 1.21 13.08
C ILE A 347 22.10 1.35 14.20
N ARG A 348 21.44 2.51 14.28
CA ARG A 348 20.40 2.77 15.29
C ARG A 348 19.25 1.77 15.15
N ARG A 349 18.71 1.59 13.93
CA ARG A 349 17.59 0.67 13.68
C ARG A 349 17.96 -0.79 13.87
N TRP A 350 19.17 -1.18 13.48
CA TRP A 350 19.69 -2.50 13.75
C TRP A 350 19.74 -2.81 15.25
N ARG A 351 20.16 -1.82 16.06
CA ARG A 351 20.22 -1.95 17.52
C ARG A 351 18.83 -1.98 18.18
N GLU A 352 17.89 -1.20 17.67
CA GLU A 352 16.51 -1.12 18.18
C GLU A 352 15.65 -2.32 17.74
N SER A 353 16.08 -3.06 16.71
CA SER A 353 15.35 -4.20 16.19
C SER A 353 15.29 -5.32 17.24
N SER A 354 14.14 -5.44 17.91
CA SER A 354 13.85 -6.56 18.83
C SER A 354 13.73 -7.91 18.11
N VAL A 355 13.51 -7.87 16.79
CA VAL A 355 13.38 -9.05 15.92
C VAL A 355 14.65 -9.20 15.07
N SER A 356 15.24 -10.40 15.09
CA SER A 356 16.36 -10.76 14.22
C SER A 356 15.87 -10.87 12.76
N ARG A 357 15.87 -9.76 12.02
CA ARG A 357 15.55 -9.78 10.58
C ARG A 357 16.71 -10.41 9.80
N LEU A 358 16.40 -11.32 8.88
CA LEU A 358 17.41 -12.04 8.08
C LEU A 358 18.02 -11.17 6.96
N ASP A 359 17.38 -10.06 6.60
CA ASP A 359 17.71 -9.21 5.45
C ASP A 359 18.60 -8.00 5.78
N TRP A 360 19.12 -7.89 7.01
CA TRP A 360 20.07 -6.82 7.39
C TRP A 360 21.35 -6.81 6.55
N ASP A 361 21.72 -7.95 5.95
CA ASP A 361 22.90 -8.05 5.11
C ASP A 361 22.83 -7.12 3.88
N ASP A 362 21.64 -6.93 3.30
CA ASP A 362 21.43 -6.01 2.17
C ASP A 362 21.71 -4.56 2.56
N ALA A 363 21.31 -4.15 3.77
CA ALA A 363 21.57 -2.82 4.29
C ALA A 363 23.07 -2.61 4.58
N PHE A 364 23.76 -3.63 5.12
CA PHE A 364 25.19 -3.57 5.36
C PHE A 364 26.02 -3.58 4.08
N ALA A 365 25.53 -4.25 3.02
CA ALA A 365 26.16 -4.25 1.70
C ALA A 365 26.20 -2.89 1.00
N LEU A 366 25.42 -1.91 1.48
CA LEU A 366 25.51 -0.53 0.99
C LEU A 366 26.86 0.13 1.32
N ILE A 367 27.59 -0.35 2.34
CA ILE A 367 28.93 0.17 2.67
C ILE A 367 29.88 -0.03 1.50
N ASP A 368 29.83 -1.21 0.89
CA ASP A 368 30.74 -1.57 -0.21
C ASP A 368 30.53 -0.61 -1.39
N LEU A 369 29.27 -0.25 -1.68
CA LEU A 369 28.89 0.71 -2.71
C LEU A 369 29.34 2.15 -2.39
N MET A 370 29.46 2.50 -1.10
CA MET A 370 29.73 3.86 -0.64
C MET A 370 31.19 4.13 -0.28
N THR A 371 32.08 3.14 -0.46
CA THR A 371 33.50 3.24 -0.10
C THR A 371 34.18 4.48 -0.68
N ASP A 372 34.03 4.74 -1.98
CA ASP A 372 34.67 5.88 -2.65
C ASP A 372 34.17 7.22 -2.09
N GLN A 373 32.87 7.35 -1.91
CA GLN A 373 32.25 8.56 -1.38
C GLN A 373 32.61 8.79 0.09
N MET A 374 32.69 7.72 0.87
CA MET A 374 33.13 7.74 2.26
C MET A 374 34.58 8.23 2.42
N ILE A 375 35.47 7.78 1.52
CA ILE A 375 36.86 8.25 1.46
C ILE A 375 36.91 9.72 1.04
N GLN A 376 36.19 10.08 -0.04
CA GLN A 376 36.18 11.43 -0.58
C GLN A 376 35.67 12.47 0.42
N GLN A 377 34.63 12.13 1.18
CA GLN A 377 34.01 13.01 2.17
C GLN A 377 34.55 12.78 3.61
N GLN A 378 35.48 11.85 3.78
CA GLN A 378 36.25 11.59 5.00
C GLN A 378 35.41 11.32 6.27
N TRP A 379 34.43 10.43 6.16
CA TRP A 379 33.56 10.05 7.28
C TRP A 379 33.63 8.56 7.68
N GLY A 380 34.53 7.78 7.12
CA GLY A 380 34.68 6.36 7.42
C GLY A 380 35.28 6.05 8.79
N TYR A 381 36.24 6.83 9.29
CA TYR A 381 36.74 6.73 10.66
C TYR A 381 35.59 6.95 11.66
N GLU A 382 34.78 7.97 11.42
CA GLU A 382 33.63 8.26 12.27
C GLU A 382 32.60 7.12 12.21
N LEU A 383 32.34 6.56 11.03
CA LEU A 383 31.46 5.40 10.89
C LEU A 383 32.01 4.20 11.67
N LEU A 384 33.31 3.92 11.59
CA LEU A 384 33.96 2.84 12.34
C LEU A 384 33.79 3.03 13.86
N CYS A 385 34.02 4.25 14.37
CA CYS A 385 33.82 4.57 15.78
C CYS A 385 32.36 4.39 16.21
N VAL A 386 31.41 4.89 15.43
CA VAL A 386 29.97 4.75 15.72
C VAL A 386 29.59 3.26 15.74
N ALA A 387 29.98 2.50 14.71
CA ALA A 387 29.68 1.07 14.61
C ALA A 387 30.29 0.27 15.77
N ALA A 388 31.56 0.52 16.10
CA ALA A 388 32.24 -0.12 17.22
C ALA A 388 31.58 0.21 18.57
N SER A 389 31.21 1.48 18.78
CA SER A 389 30.53 1.91 20.02
C SER A 389 29.13 1.31 20.18
N ALA A 390 28.45 1.02 19.07
CA ALA A 390 27.14 0.37 19.05
C ALA A 390 27.23 -1.16 19.06
N GLY A 391 28.43 -1.75 18.99
CA GLY A 391 28.63 -3.19 18.89
C GLY A 391 28.18 -3.79 17.55
N CYS A 392 28.08 -2.97 16.49
CA CYS A 392 27.66 -3.41 15.16
C CYS A 392 28.78 -4.14 14.41
N ALA A 393 29.01 -5.39 14.81
CA ALA A 393 30.05 -6.25 14.25
C ALA A 393 30.01 -6.37 12.71
N PRO A 394 28.83 -6.49 12.04
CA PRO A 394 28.79 -6.61 10.58
C PRO A 394 29.43 -5.41 9.86
N ILE A 395 29.14 -4.19 10.30
CA ILE A 395 29.72 -2.97 9.71
C ILE A 395 31.21 -2.89 9.97
N VAL A 396 31.64 -3.16 11.21
CA VAL A 396 33.08 -3.14 11.56
C VAL A 396 33.85 -4.16 10.72
N GLN A 397 33.33 -5.39 10.59
CA GLN A 397 33.98 -6.45 9.80
C GLN A 397 34.06 -6.08 8.32
N ARG A 398 33.02 -5.50 7.73
CA ARG A 398 33.04 -5.05 6.33
C ARG A 398 34.05 -3.93 6.12
N LEU A 399 34.09 -2.91 6.98
CA LEU A 399 35.07 -1.83 6.89
C LEU A 399 36.51 -2.33 7.00
N LEU A 400 36.80 -3.21 7.97
CA LEU A 400 38.15 -3.77 8.16
C LEU A 400 38.54 -4.70 7.00
N SER A 401 37.62 -5.53 6.52
CA SER A 401 37.85 -6.41 5.35
C SER A 401 38.08 -5.59 4.08
N GLY A 402 37.33 -4.51 3.88
CA GLY A 402 37.53 -3.57 2.78
C GLY A 402 38.91 -2.89 2.85
N ALA A 403 39.33 -2.47 4.05
CA ALA A 403 40.63 -1.82 4.26
C ALA A 403 41.84 -2.75 4.05
N GLN A 404 41.66 -4.07 4.13
CA GLN A 404 42.71 -5.03 3.76
C GLN A 404 43.01 -5.00 2.25
N HIS A 405 42.02 -4.64 1.43
CA HIS A 405 42.10 -4.67 -0.03
C HIS A 405 42.16 -3.27 -0.66
N ASN A 406 41.92 -2.20 0.13
CA ASN A 406 41.93 -0.81 -0.33
C ASN A 406 42.79 0.07 0.60
N ASP A 407 43.96 0.49 0.10
CA ASP A 407 44.92 1.32 0.84
C ASP A 407 44.40 2.72 1.17
N GLU A 408 43.49 3.27 0.36
CA GLU A 408 42.88 4.58 0.61
C GLU A 408 41.88 4.49 1.76
N LEU A 409 41.03 3.47 1.76
CA LEU A 409 40.13 3.17 2.87
C LEU A 409 40.92 2.92 4.15
N ARG A 410 42.01 2.15 4.09
CA ARG A 410 42.87 1.92 5.27
C ARG A 410 43.41 3.21 5.86
N ARG A 411 43.86 4.15 5.01
CA ARG A 411 44.35 5.46 5.48
C ARG A 411 43.24 6.30 6.08
N GLU A 412 42.04 6.24 5.50
CA GLU A 412 40.86 6.91 6.02
C GLU A 412 40.49 6.38 7.42
N LEU A 413 40.42 5.06 7.61
CA LEU A 413 40.03 4.44 8.89
C LEU A 413 41.10 4.58 9.98
N LEU A 414 42.34 4.88 9.61
CA LEU A 414 43.45 5.14 10.54
C LEU A 414 43.72 6.64 10.72
N ARG A 415 42.84 7.51 10.20
CA ARG A 415 43.03 8.96 10.29
C ARG A 415 43.11 9.39 11.76
N GLU A 416 44.25 9.94 12.15
CA GLU A 416 44.41 10.61 13.44
C GLU A 416 43.54 11.87 13.46
N ILE A 417 42.47 11.87 14.24
CA ILE A 417 41.69 13.09 14.49
C ILE A 417 42.49 13.95 15.47
N PRO A 418 42.93 15.17 15.11
CA PRO A 418 43.52 16.08 16.08
C PRO A 418 42.47 16.37 17.17
N PRO A 419 42.84 16.34 18.46
CA PRO A 419 41.89 16.55 19.54
C PRO A 419 41.16 17.88 19.34
N LYS A 420 39.82 17.86 19.42
CA LYS A 420 38.99 19.07 19.43
C LYS A 420 39.60 20.06 20.45
N PRO A 421 39.82 21.34 20.08
CA PRO A 421 40.33 22.31 21.05
C PRO A 421 39.35 22.36 22.23
N GLN A 422 39.85 22.00 23.41
CA GLN A 422 39.12 22.14 24.65
C GLN A 422 38.82 23.63 24.82
N VAL A 423 37.56 24.02 24.65
CA VAL A 423 37.10 25.35 25.06
C VAL A 423 37.26 25.39 26.57
N ALA A 424 38.32 26.05 27.02
CA ALA A 424 38.58 26.30 28.42
C ALA A 424 37.43 27.13 28.99
N TYR A 425 36.57 26.50 29.80
CA TYR A 425 35.72 27.24 30.72
C TYR A 425 36.63 27.89 31.77
N LEU A 426 36.99 29.15 31.53
CA LEU A 426 37.53 30.04 32.55
C LEU A 426 36.43 30.28 33.60
N ILE A 427 36.51 29.51 34.69
CA ILE A 427 35.90 29.88 35.96
C ILE A 427 36.71 31.08 36.48
N HIS A 428 36.18 32.28 36.30
CA HIS A 428 36.56 33.41 37.14
C HIS A 428 35.46 33.64 38.17
N MET A 429 35.77 33.25 39.42
CA MET A 429 35.16 33.86 40.60
C MET A 429 35.65 35.30 40.71
N CYS A 430 34.73 36.25 40.68
CA CYS A 430 34.61 37.40 41.58
C CYS A 430 33.30 38.14 41.28
#